data_AF-A0A0C3F7R2-F1
#
_entry.id   AF-A0A0C3F7R2-F1
#
_cell.length_a   1.000
_cell.length_b   1.000
_cell.length_c   1.000
_cell.angle_alpha   90.00
_cell.angle_beta   90.00
_cell.angle_gamma   90.00
#
_symmetry.space_group_name_H-M   'P 1'
#
loop_
_entity.id
_entity.type
_entity.pdbx_description
1 polymer ?
#
loop_
_entity_poly.entity_id
_entity_poly.type
_entity_poly.pdbx_seq_one_letter_code
_entity_poly.pdbx_strand_id
1 'polypeptide(L)'
;MGDIPYYVLSQTKYLIDNHLRSISFTAPPVQSGFPCDLPEMCEDAWNRAWWTGFAKHVLHPDCPLSGSEAMQVLNNVQIPGMCDDCLRSTVDSVWEAGPFEEIELIVRDGIGQVVEWATGEEVKNAYLEAQEMRIQMHMV
;
A
#
# COMPACT_ATOMS: atom_id res chain seq x y z
N MET A 1 -16.03 15.94 25.89
CA MET A 1 -15.94 14.46 25.93
C MET A 1 -16.27 13.90 24.54
N GLY A 2 -15.63 14.44 23.51
CA GLY A 2 -15.84 14.05 22.10
C GLY A 2 -14.54 13.89 21.33
N ASP A 3 -13.38 13.99 22.00
CA ASP A 3 -12.10 14.20 21.33
C ASP A 3 -11.36 12.88 21.01
N ILE A 4 -11.74 11.78 21.65
CA ILE A 4 -11.05 10.49 21.49
C ILE A 4 -11.22 9.92 20.07
N PRO A 5 -12.42 9.83 19.48
CA PRO A 5 -12.57 9.35 18.10
C PRO A 5 -11.86 10.24 17.09
N TYR A 6 -11.93 11.56 17.26
CA TYR A 6 -11.24 12.50 16.38
C TYR A 6 -9.72 12.38 16.48
N TYR A 7 -9.20 12.18 17.70
CA TYR A 7 -7.78 11.92 17.92
C TYR A 7 -7.34 10.64 17.21
N VAL A 8 -8.07 9.53 17.41
CA VAL A 8 -7.75 8.24 16.77
C VAL A 8 -7.79 8.37 15.25
N LEU A 9 -8.83 8.97 14.67
CA LEU A 9 -8.93 9.17 13.22
C LEU A 9 -7.78 10.04 12.68
N SER A 10 -7.42 11.12 13.38
CA SER A 10 -6.32 12.00 12.99
C SER A 10 -4.97 11.29 13.06
N GLN A 11 -4.75 10.50 14.11
CA GLN A 11 -3.54 9.70 14.30
C GLN A 11 -3.42 8.60 13.25
N THR A 12 -4.50 7.86 12.97
CA THR A 12 -4.56 6.85 11.91
C THR A 12 -4.24 7.46 10.56
N LYS A 13 -4.86 8.61 10.22
CA LYS A 13 -4.54 9.32 8.98
C LYS A 13 -3.07 9.73 8.91
N TYR A 14 -2.51 10.28 9.99
CA TYR A 14 -1.10 10.64 10.04
C TYR A 14 -0.17 9.45 9.78
N LEU A 15 -0.46 8.29 10.38
CA LEU A 15 0.33 7.07 10.20
C LEU A 15 0.27 6.59 8.75
N ILE A 16 -0.91 6.58 8.13
CA ILE A 16 -1.09 6.23 6.71
C ILE A 16 -0.29 7.20 5.83
N ASP A 17 -0.48 8.51 6.00
CA ASP A 17 0.19 9.52 5.19
C ASP A 17 1.73 9.42 5.34
N ASN A 18 2.23 9.13 6.54
CA ASN A 18 3.66 8.95 6.79
C ASN A 18 4.21 7.67 6.15
N HIS A 19 3.47 6.56 6.24
CA HIS A 19 3.85 5.30 5.60
C HIS A 19 3.87 5.42 4.08
N LEU A 20 2.84 6.01 3.50
CA LEU A 20 2.75 6.29 2.06
C LEU A 20 3.92 7.14 1.57
N ARG A 21 4.32 8.17 2.33
CA ARG A 21 5.52 8.97 2.04
C ARG A 21 6.78 8.13 2.08
N SER A 22 6.92 7.26 3.09
CA SER A 22 8.09 6.38 3.23
C SER A 22 8.26 5.47 2.00
N ILE A 23 7.19 4.78 1.60
CA ILE A 23 7.24 3.84 0.46
C ILE A 23 7.34 4.58 -0.89
N SER A 24 6.83 5.81 -0.99
CA SER A 24 6.87 6.58 -2.23
C SER A 24 8.17 7.35 -2.44
N PHE A 25 8.96 7.58 -1.37
CA PHE A 25 10.15 8.42 -1.40
C PHE A 25 11.36 7.79 -2.13
N THR A 26 11.38 6.48 -2.33
CA THR A 26 12.43 5.85 -3.13
C THR A 26 11.81 4.76 -3.94
N ALA A 27 12.12 4.72 -5.24
CA ALA A 27 11.69 3.62 -6.08
C ALA A 27 12.32 2.32 -5.55
N PRO A 28 11.54 1.23 -5.43
CA PRO A 28 12.08 -0.07 -5.11
C PRO A 28 13.16 -0.50 -6.11
N PRO A 29 14.17 -1.28 -5.71
CA PRO A 29 15.19 -1.78 -6.63
C PRO A 29 14.56 -2.59 -7.77
N VAL A 30 15.01 -2.36 -9.00
CA VAL A 30 14.58 -3.17 -10.15
C VAL A 30 15.08 -4.59 -9.99
N GLN A 31 14.17 -5.55 -10.19
CA GLN A 31 14.53 -6.96 -10.31
C GLN A 31 14.76 -7.29 -11.79
N SER A 32 15.97 -7.75 -12.11
CA SER A 32 16.32 -8.15 -13.46
C SER A 32 15.60 -9.44 -13.85
N GLY A 33 14.67 -9.35 -14.79
CA GLY A 33 14.09 -10.51 -15.46
C GLY A 33 15.08 -11.13 -16.45
N PHE A 34 14.97 -12.44 -16.69
CA PHE A 34 15.78 -13.13 -17.69
C PHE A 34 14.93 -13.47 -18.94
N PRO A 35 15.38 -13.13 -20.16
CA PRO A 35 16.58 -12.35 -20.50
C PRO A 35 16.32 -10.83 -20.48
N CYS A 36 17.28 -10.06 -19.95
CA CYS A 36 17.30 -8.60 -20.08
C CYS A 36 18.64 -8.14 -20.64
N ASP A 37 18.61 -7.52 -21.82
CA ASP A 37 19.81 -7.07 -22.51
C ASP A 37 20.29 -5.69 -22.03
N LEU A 38 19.41 -4.91 -21.39
CA LEU A 38 19.63 -3.50 -21.04
C LEU A 38 19.14 -3.20 -19.60
N PRO A 39 19.76 -3.80 -18.56
CA PRO A 39 19.31 -3.65 -17.18
C PRO A 39 19.36 -2.20 -16.69
N GLU A 40 20.41 -1.45 -17.04
CA GLU A 40 20.55 -0.04 -16.66
C GLU A 40 19.43 0.84 -17.25
N MET A 41 19.00 0.57 -18.48
CA MET A 41 17.89 1.30 -19.09
C MET A 41 16.55 1.00 -18.43
N CYS A 42 16.35 -0.26 -18.01
CA CYS A 42 15.16 -0.67 -17.25
C CYS A 42 15.11 0.01 -15.89
N GLU A 43 16.24 0.09 -15.18
CA GLU A 43 16.37 0.78 -13.90
C GLU A 43 16.06 2.27 -14.03
N ASP A 44 16.63 2.94 -15.03
CA ASP A 44 16.36 4.34 -15.33
C ASP A 44 14.88 4.59 -15.66
N ALA A 45 14.27 3.72 -16.47
CA ALA A 45 12.88 3.80 -16.85
C ALA A 45 11.95 3.61 -15.65
N TRP A 46 12.22 2.62 -14.80
CA TRP A 46 11.50 2.36 -13.56
C TRP A 46 11.57 3.54 -12.61
N ASN A 47 12.78 4.05 -12.32
CA ASN A 47 12.97 5.19 -11.43
C ASN A 47 12.17 6.41 -11.90
N ARG A 48 12.22 6.72 -13.20
CA ARG A 48 11.43 7.84 -13.77
C ARG A 48 9.93 7.60 -13.62
N ALA A 49 9.44 6.41 -13.98
CA ALA A 49 8.02 6.09 -13.94
C ALA A 49 7.46 6.04 -12.51
N TRP A 50 8.24 5.55 -11.54
CA TRP A 50 7.88 5.56 -10.13
C TRP A 50 7.59 6.97 -9.64
N TRP A 51 8.52 7.89 -9.87
CA TRP A 51 8.40 9.27 -9.42
C TRP A 51 7.38 10.11 -10.19
N THR A 52 7.26 9.89 -11.49
CA THR A 52 6.37 10.70 -12.34
C THR A 52 4.96 10.17 -12.42
N GLY A 53 4.77 8.87 -12.18
CA GLY A 53 3.48 8.18 -12.15
C GLY A 53 3.10 7.79 -10.74
N PHE A 54 3.59 6.64 -10.27
CA PHE A 54 3.07 5.95 -9.09
C PHE A 54 3.08 6.81 -7.81
N ALA A 55 4.25 7.32 -7.41
CA ALA A 55 4.42 8.11 -6.19
C ALA A 55 3.49 9.33 -6.13
N LYS A 56 3.24 10.00 -7.26
CA LYS A 56 2.33 11.16 -7.31
C LYS A 56 0.88 10.79 -7.10
N HIS A 57 0.44 9.65 -7.64
CA HIS A 57 -0.94 9.19 -7.49
C HIS A 57 -1.20 8.75 -6.06
N VAL A 58 -0.27 7.99 -5.47
CA VAL A 58 -0.38 7.50 -4.09
C VAL A 58 -0.37 8.64 -3.07
N LEU A 59 0.40 9.70 -3.32
CA LEU A 59 0.50 10.85 -2.43
C LEU A 59 -0.56 11.93 -2.70
N HIS A 60 -1.50 11.72 -3.63
CA HIS A 60 -2.48 12.74 -3.98
C HIS A 60 -3.51 12.94 -2.85
N PRO A 61 -3.65 14.16 -2.28
CA PRO A 61 -4.50 14.37 -1.11
C PRO A 61 -6.00 14.17 -1.37
N ASP A 62 -6.44 14.38 -2.62
CA ASP A 62 -7.86 14.29 -2.99
C ASP A 62 -8.29 12.91 -3.51
N CYS A 63 -7.34 12.02 -3.82
CA CYS A 63 -7.60 10.69 -4.37
C CYS A 63 -6.65 9.66 -3.74
N PRO A 64 -6.77 9.40 -2.41
CA PRO A 64 -5.97 8.38 -1.77
C PRO A 64 -6.33 7.01 -2.35
N LEU A 65 -5.35 6.35 -2.96
CA LEU A 65 -5.50 4.97 -3.39
C LEU A 65 -5.43 4.06 -2.15
N SER A 66 -6.36 3.11 -2.04
CA SER A 66 -6.19 1.98 -1.15
C SER A 66 -4.97 1.14 -1.57
N GLY A 67 -4.47 0.31 -0.67
CA GLY A 67 -3.37 -0.60 -0.98
C GLY A 67 -3.65 -1.48 -2.21
N SER A 68 -4.87 -2.01 -2.30
CA SER A 68 -5.31 -2.83 -3.44
C SER A 68 -5.38 -2.05 -4.76
N GLU A 69 -5.86 -0.80 -4.75
CA GLU A 69 -5.93 0.05 -5.94
C GLU A 69 -4.52 0.47 -6.39
N ALA A 70 -3.63 0.77 -5.44
CA ALA A 70 -2.23 1.08 -5.74
C ALA A 70 -1.54 -0.10 -6.44
N MET A 71 -1.79 -1.32 -5.97
CA MET A 71 -1.27 -2.53 -6.62
C MET A 71 -1.90 -2.81 -7.98
N GLN A 72 -3.19 -2.54 -8.16
CA GLN A 72 -3.81 -2.60 -9.49
C GLN A 72 -3.18 -1.59 -10.45
N VAL A 73 -2.83 -0.39 -10.00
CA VAL A 73 -2.14 0.60 -10.82
C VAL A 73 -0.76 0.08 -11.23
N LEU A 74 0.01 -0.49 -10.28
CA LEU A 74 1.33 -1.08 -10.59
C LEU A 74 1.25 -2.27 -11.54
N ASN A 75 0.27 -3.16 -11.37
CA ASN A 75 0.13 -4.34 -12.23
C ASN A 75 -0.29 -4.01 -13.67
N ASN A 76 -0.94 -2.87 -13.90
CA ASN A 76 -1.43 -2.47 -15.21
C ASN A 76 -0.59 -1.36 -15.87
N VAL A 77 0.50 -0.94 -15.22
CA VAL A 77 1.36 0.11 -15.78
C VAL A 77 2.15 -0.43 -16.96
N GLN A 78 2.28 0.38 -18.01
CA GLN A 78 3.28 0.16 -19.05
C GLN A 78 4.38 1.22 -18.87
N ILE A 79 5.64 0.78 -18.81
CA ILE A 79 6.78 1.67 -18.60
C ILE A 79 7.64 1.68 -19.86
N PRO A 80 7.55 2.72 -20.70
CA PRO A 80 8.39 2.85 -21.87
C PRO A 80 9.88 2.80 -21.51
N GLY A 81 10.63 1.88 -22.14
CA GLY A 81 12.06 1.69 -21.89
C GLY A 81 12.39 0.63 -20.83
N MET A 82 11.39 0.02 -20.20
CA MET A 82 11.54 -1.17 -19.36
C MET A 82 11.00 -2.40 -20.11
N CYS A 83 11.71 -3.52 -20.08
CA CYS A 83 11.18 -4.76 -20.66
C CYS A 83 10.13 -5.40 -19.74
N ASP A 84 9.22 -6.18 -20.33
CA ASP A 84 8.10 -6.79 -19.62
C ASP A 84 8.56 -7.74 -18.49
N ASP A 85 9.67 -8.45 -18.70
CA ASP A 85 10.20 -9.36 -17.68
C ASP A 85 10.75 -8.62 -16.46
N CYS A 86 11.54 -7.56 -16.65
CA CYS A 86 11.98 -6.73 -15.53
C CYS A 86 10.80 -6.05 -14.84
N LEU A 87 9.81 -5.57 -15.61
CA LEU A 87 8.63 -4.92 -15.05
C LEU A 87 7.87 -5.89 -14.15
N ARG A 88 7.54 -7.08 -14.65
CA ARG A 88 6.85 -8.12 -13.89
C ARG A 88 7.63 -8.51 -12.64
N SER A 89 8.92 -8.87 -12.76
CA SER A 89 9.73 -9.25 -11.60
C SER A 89 9.86 -8.13 -10.57
N THR A 90 9.94 -6.88 -11.01
CA THR A 90 9.99 -5.72 -10.11
C THR A 90 8.67 -5.53 -9.39
N VAL A 91 7.54 -5.58 -10.10
CA VAL A 91 6.20 -5.44 -9.49
C VAL A 91 5.90 -6.60 -8.54
N ASP A 92 6.25 -7.84 -8.90
CA ASP A 92 6.14 -9.02 -8.03
C ASP A 92 6.94 -8.82 -6.75
N SER A 93 8.18 -8.32 -6.85
CA SER A 93 9.01 -8.02 -5.66
C SER A 93 8.43 -6.89 -4.80
N VAL A 94 7.77 -5.89 -5.38
CA VAL A 94 7.08 -4.85 -4.62
C VAL A 94 5.87 -5.42 -3.89
N TRP A 95 5.13 -6.33 -4.52
CA TRP A 95 4.01 -7.03 -3.90
C TRP A 95 4.47 -7.89 -2.73
N GLU A 96 5.50 -8.72 -2.94
CA GLU A 96 6.04 -9.61 -1.90
C GLU A 96 6.62 -8.87 -0.68
N ALA A 97 7.13 -7.65 -0.88
CA ALA A 97 7.60 -6.80 0.22
C ALA A 97 6.46 -6.33 1.15
N GLY A 98 5.21 -6.49 0.73
CA GLY A 98 4.03 -6.19 1.52
C GLY A 98 3.85 -4.74 1.98
N PRO A 99 4.22 -3.70 1.21
CA PRO A 99 4.17 -2.32 1.69
C PRO A 99 2.73 -1.81 1.87
N PHE A 100 1.73 -2.46 1.28
CA PHE A 100 0.33 -2.01 1.31
C PHE A 100 -0.48 -2.69 2.41
N GLU A 101 -0.05 -3.86 2.84
CA GLU A 101 -0.60 -4.64 3.95
C GLU A 101 -0.46 -3.87 5.27
N GLU A 102 0.63 -3.12 5.44
CA GLU A 102 0.84 -2.28 6.61
C GLU A 102 -0.21 -1.15 6.71
N ILE A 103 -0.70 -0.63 5.58
CA ILE A 103 -1.80 0.36 5.57
C ILE A 103 -3.08 -0.29 6.12
N GLU A 104 -3.39 -1.50 5.68
CA GLU A 104 -4.56 -2.24 6.16
C GLU A 104 -4.47 -2.54 7.67
N LEU A 105 -3.27 -2.81 8.18
CA LEU A 105 -3.03 -2.96 9.62
C LEU A 105 -3.25 -1.65 10.38
N ILE A 106 -2.75 -0.52 9.87
CA ILE A 106 -2.96 0.81 10.48
C ILE A 106 -4.45 1.18 10.50
N VAL A 107 -5.17 0.95 9.40
CA VAL A 107 -6.62 1.19 9.31
C VAL A 107 -7.38 0.30 10.29
N ARG A 108 -7.03 -0.99 10.34
CA ARG A 108 -7.62 -1.96 11.26
C ARG A 108 -7.46 -1.53 12.72
N ASP A 109 -6.27 -1.15 13.13
CA ASP A 109 -5.98 -0.73 14.50
C ASP A 109 -6.78 0.54 14.86
N GLY A 110 -6.81 1.52 13.95
CA GLY A 110 -7.62 2.74 14.11
C GLY A 110 -9.11 2.45 14.28
N ILE A 111 -9.69 1.57 13.45
CA ILE A 111 -11.09 1.18 13.58
C ILE A 111 -11.31 0.42 14.90
N GLY A 112 -10.41 -0.49 15.28
CA GLY A 112 -10.50 -1.23 16.53
C GLY A 112 -10.59 -0.29 17.74
N GLN A 113 -9.72 0.71 17.81
CA GLN A 113 -9.74 1.74 18.86
C GLN A 113 -11.04 2.57 18.86
N VAL A 114 -11.57 2.93 17.68
CA VAL A 114 -12.86 3.65 17.57
C VAL A 114 -14.02 2.76 18.03
N VAL A 115 -14.04 1.48 17.66
CA VAL A 115 -15.09 0.53 18.04
C VAL A 115 -15.05 0.25 19.54
N GLU A 116 -13.86 0.04 20.12
CA GLU A 116 -13.67 -0.09 21.56
C GLU A 116 -14.22 1.12 22.32
N TRP A 117 -14.00 2.32 21.78
CA TRP A 117 -14.56 3.54 22.37
C TRP A 117 -16.08 3.64 22.18
N ALA A 118 -16.61 3.22 21.03
CA ALA A 118 -18.00 3.42 20.64
C ALA A 118 -18.98 2.34 21.17
N THR A 119 -18.48 1.19 21.62
CA THR A 119 -19.33 0.01 21.90
C THR A 119 -18.91 -0.78 23.14
N GLY A 120 -19.87 -1.46 23.78
CA GLY A 120 -19.58 -2.45 24.83
C GLY A 120 -19.01 -3.76 24.25
N GLU A 121 -18.44 -4.59 25.12
CA GLU A 121 -17.62 -5.80 24.82
C GLU A 121 -18.12 -6.71 23.67
N GLU A 122 -19.44 -6.86 23.48
CA GLU A 122 -20.02 -7.74 22.45
C GLU A 122 -19.76 -7.28 21.01
N VAL A 123 -19.80 -5.97 20.73
CA VAL A 123 -19.59 -5.46 19.36
C VAL A 123 -18.10 -5.46 19.00
N LYS A 124 -17.24 -5.25 20.00
CA LYS A 124 -15.79 -5.42 19.88
C LYS A 124 -15.42 -6.84 19.44
N ASN A 125 -15.98 -7.86 20.10
CA ASN A 125 -15.69 -9.26 19.79
C ASN A 125 -16.18 -9.65 18.38
N ALA A 126 -17.39 -9.23 17.99
CA ALA A 126 -17.92 -9.49 16.64
C ALA A 126 -17.08 -8.83 15.52
N TYR A 127 -16.52 -7.64 15.77
CA TYR A 127 -15.63 -6.95 14.82
C TYR A 127 -14.29 -7.68 14.64
N LEU A 128 -13.67 -8.10 15.74
CA LEU A 128 -12.40 -8.85 15.69
C LEU A 128 -12.56 -10.19 14.96
N GLU A 129 -13.63 -10.94 15.23
CA GLU A 129 -13.94 -12.20 14.54
C GLU A 129 -14.15 -12.00 13.04
N ALA A 130 -14.90 -10.96 12.63
CA ALA A 130 -15.13 -10.66 11.22
C ALA A 130 -13.83 -10.27 10.48
N GLN A 131 -12.86 -9.69 11.19
CA GLN A 131 -11.56 -9.33 10.61
C GLN A 131 -10.59 -10.50 10.47
N GLU A 132 -10.56 -11.43 11.42
CA GLU A 132 -9.74 -12.66 11.30
C GLU A 132 -10.16 -13.49 10.09
N MET A 133 -11.47 -13.60 9.84
CA MET A 133 -12.00 -14.29 8.66
C MET A 133 -11.58 -13.64 7.34
N ARG A 134 -11.47 -12.31 7.28
CA ARG A 134 -11.05 -11.57 6.08
C ARG A 134 -9.57 -11.78 5.74
N ILE A 135 -8.70 -11.92 6.75
CA ILE A 135 -7.26 -12.16 6.56
C ILE A 135 -7.02 -13.54 5.96
N GLN A 136 -7.71 -14.57 6.47
CA GLN A 136 -7.58 -15.93 5.96
C GLN A 136 -8.03 -16.07 4.50
N MET A 137 -8.94 -15.19 4.04
CA MET A 137 -9.46 -15.21 2.67
C MET A 137 -8.53 -14.55 1.64
N HIS A 138 -7.56 -13.74 2.07
CA HIS A 138 -6.56 -13.09 1.20
C HIS A 138 -5.20 -13.79 1.17
N MET A 139 -5.03 -14.89 1.92
CA MET A 139 -3.84 -15.74 1.92
C MET A 139 -3.98 -17.03 1.10
N VAL A 140 -5.04 -17.15 0.28
CA VAL A 140 -5.32 -18.30 -0.60
C VAL A 140 -5.31 -17.88 -2.06
#